data_AF-A0A5C6VAQ2-F1
#
_entry.id   AF-A0A5C6VAQ2-F1
#
_cell.length_a   1.000
_cell.length_b   1.000
_cell.length_c   1.000
_cell.angle_alpha   90.00
_cell.angle_beta   90.00
_cell.angle_gamma   90.00
#
_symmetry.space_group_name_H-M   'P 1'
#
loop_
_entity.id
_entity.type
_entity.pdbx_description
1 polymer ?
#
loop_
_entity_poly.entity_id
_entity_poly.type
_entity_poly.pdbx_seq_one_letter_code
_entity_poly.pdbx_strand_id
1 'polypeptide(L)' 'MRANPISMGIFYLIMGILFTYLAINSAAEGLFTFPTILLMLIATFDIGVAIRMFSLSKKLKKKSNDKK' A
#
# COMPACT_ATOMS: atom_id res chain seq x y z
N MET A 1 -2.98 -21.81 -6.48
CA MET A 1 -2.81 -21.20 -5.14
C MET A 1 -3.69 -19.95 -5.07
N ARG A 2 -4.73 -19.92 -4.23
CA ARG A 2 -5.58 -18.72 -4.08
C ARG A 2 -4.78 -17.66 -3.32
N ALA A 3 -4.16 -16.72 -4.02
CA ALA A 3 -3.47 -15.60 -3.38
C ALA A 3 -4.46 -14.88 -2.48
N ASN A 4 -4.26 -14.97 -1.16
CA ASN A 4 -5.18 -14.40 -0.19
C ASN A 4 -5.06 -12.87 -0.29
N PRO A 5 -6.09 -12.14 -0.76
CA PRO A 5 -6.00 -10.70 -1.06
C PRO A 5 -5.60 -9.87 0.18
N ILE A 6 -5.82 -10.39 1.38
CA ILE A 6 -5.36 -9.78 2.65
C ILE A 6 -3.83 -9.82 2.77
N SER A 7 -3.20 -10.96 2.47
CA SER A 7 -1.74 -11.11 2.60
C SER A 7 -1.01 -10.17 1.64
N MET A 8 -1.51 -10.10 0.40
CA MET A 8 -0.98 -9.21 -0.61
C MET A 8 -1.16 -7.73 -0.21
N GLY A 9 -2.32 -7.36 0.35
CA GLY A 9 -2.59 -5.99 0.82
C GLY A 9 -1.69 -5.55 1.98
N ILE A 10 -1.38 -6.47 2.90
CA ILE A 10 -0.42 -6.21 3.99
C ILE A 10 0.99 -5.99 3.44
N PHE A 11 1.41 -6.79 2.46
CA PHE A 11 2.71 -6.62 1.82
C PHE A 11 2.87 -5.24 1.17
N TYR A 12 1.87 -4.82 0.38
CA TYR A 12 1.86 -3.49 -0.23
C TYR A 12 1.83 -2.37 0.82
N LEU A 13 1.13 -2.57 1.94
CA LEU A 13 1.13 -1.59 3.03
C LEU A 13 2.53 -1.43 3.65
N ILE A 14 3.21 -2.55 3.93
CA ILE A 14 4.56 -2.54 4.51
C ILE A 14 5.55 -1.87 3.54
N MET A 15 5.49 -2.23 2.25
CA MET A 15 6.33 -1.60 1.23
C MET A 15 6.04 -0.10 1.12
N GLY A 16 4.78 0.32 1.10
CA GLY A 16 4.41 1.74 1.06
C GLY A 16 4.94 2.54 2.25
N ILE A 17 4.92 1.97 3.47
CA ILE A 17 5.51 2.59 4.66
C ILE A 17 7.04 2.71 4.50
N LEU A 18 7.70 1.66 4.00
CA LEU A 18 9.14 1.65 3.78
C LEU A 18 9.55 2.73 2.76
N PHE A 19 8.87 2.82 1.63
CA PHE A 19 9.13 3.86 0.62
C PHE A 19 8.82 5.26 1.13
N THR A 20 7.80 5.42 1.99
CA THR A 20 7.54 6.71 2.66
C THR A 20 8.71 7.11 3.57
N TYR A 21 9.26 6.16 4.34
CA TYR A 21 10.43 6.43 5.17
C TYR A 21 11.67 6.82 4.35
N LEU A 22 11.90 6.13 3.22
CA LEU A 22 12.97 6.49 2.29
C LEU A 22 12.75 7.86 1.66
N ALA A 23 11.50 8.19 1.30
CA ALA A 23 11.14 9.51 0.78
C ALA A 23 11.41 10.62 1.79
N ILE A 24 11.07 10.41 3.08
CA ILE A 24 11.33 11.38 4.15
C ILE A 24 12.83 11.61 4.32
N ASN A 25 13.65 10.55 4.29
CA ASN A 25 15.10 10.70 4.36
C ASN A 25 15.66 11.42 3.13
N SER A 26 15.18 11.09 1.94
CA SER A 26 15.59 11.78 0.70
C SER A 26 15.12 13.25 0.66
N ALA A 27 13.97 13.55 1.26
CA ALA A 27 13.42 14.90 1.35
C ALA A 27 14.29 15.86 2.18
N ALA A 28 15.20 15.34 3.02
CA ALA A 28 16.17 16.15 3.74
C ALA A 28 17.11 16.91 2.79
N GLU A 29 17.41 16.35 1.62
CA GLU A 29 18.20 17.00 0.56
C GLU A 29 17.33 17.91 -0.32
N GLY A 30 16.03 17.61 -0.43
CA GLY A 30 15.04 18.48 -1.05
C GLY A 30 13.79 17.76 -1.52
N LEU A 31 12.62 18.34 -1.21
CA LEU A 31 11.31 17.76 -1.54
C LEU A 31 11.04 17.59 -3.04
N PHE A 32 11.62 18.46 -3.88
CA PHE A 32 11.42 18.48 -5.33
C PHE A 32 12.54 17.77 -6.10
N THR A 33 13.39 17.01 -5.40
CA THR A 33 14.42 16.23 -6.07
C THR A 33 13.79 15.01 -6.76
N PHE A 34 14.36 14.60 -7.89
CA PHE A 34 13.91 13.43 -8.64
C PHE A 34 13.75 12.16 -7.78
N PRO A 35 14.72 11.76 -6.93
CA PRO A 35 14.55 10.56 -6.10
C PRO A 35 13.43 10.70 -5.07
N THR A 36 13.25 11.87 -4.43
CA THR A 36 12.17 12.07 -3.45
C THR A 36 10.80 11.96 -4.12
N ILE A 37 10.61 12.59 -5.28
CA ILE A 37 9.36 12.50 -6.05
C ILE A 37 9.10 11.05 -6.48
N LEU A 38 10.11 10.33 -6.97
CA LEU A 38 9.97 8.94 -7.38
C LEU A 38 9.55 8.04 -6.20
N LEU A 39 10.18 8.21 -5.03
CA LEU A 39 9.85 7.47 -3.82
C LEU A 39 8.43 7.79 -3.34
N MET A 40 8.00 9.06 -3.38
CA MET A 40 6.63 9.47 -3.05
C MET A 40 5.60 8.85 -4.00
N LEU A 41 5.89 8.80 -5.31
CA LEU A 41 5.00 8.18 -6.30
C LEU A 41 4.84 6.68 -6.04
N ILE A 42 5.94 5.96 -5.81
CA ILE A 42 5.92 4.52 -5.52
C ILE A 42 5.15 4.26 -4.22
N ALA A 43 5.45 5.00 -3.15
CA ALA A 43 4.73 4.89 -1.88
C ALA A 43 3.22 5.12 -2.04
N THR A 44 2.83 6.10 -2.86
CA THR A 44 1.42 6.40 -3.14
C THR A 44 0.72 5.23 -3.86
N PHE A 45 1.38 4.64 -4.86
CA PHE A 45 0.85 3.47 -5.55
C PHE A 45 0.69 2.27 -4.62
N ASP A 46 1.71 1.97 -3.80
CA ASP A 46 1.68 0.85 -2.86
C ASP A 46 0.55 1.00 -1.83
N ILE A 47 0.41 2.18 -1.22
CA ILE A 47 -0.66 2.46 -0.27
C ILE A 47 -2.04 2.37 -0.96
N GLY A 48 -2.17 2.90 -2.19
CA GLY A 48 -3.41 2.81 -2.96
C GLY A 48 -3.82 1.37 -3.26
N VAL A 49 -2.87 0.52 -3.66
CA VAL A 49 -3.09 -0.91 -3.88
C VAL A 49 -3.47 -1.62 -2.58
N ALA A 50 -2.77 -1.32 -1.47
CA ALA A 50 -3.08 -1.86 -0.16
C ALA A 50 -4.52 -1.54 0.25
N ILE A 51 -4.94 -0.26 0.15
CA ILE A 51 -6.31 0.20 0.45
C ILE A 51 -7.33 -0.57 -0.40
N ARG A 52 -7.09 -0.71 -1.70
CA ARG A 52 -7.96 -1.45 -2.62
C ARG A 52 -8.09 -2.91 -2.19
N MET A 53 -7.00 -3.56 -1.81
CA MET A 53 -6.99 -4.95 -1.35
C MET A 53 -7.70 -5.13 0.00
N PHE A 54 -7.56 -4.19 0.93
CA PHE A 54 -8.32 -4.19 2.19
C PHE A 54 -9.83 -3.99 1.96
N SER A 55 -10.22 -3.11 1.03
CA SER A 55 -11.62 -2.89 0.65
C SER A 55 -12.25 -4.15 0.04
N LEU A 56 -11.53 -4.82 -0.87
CA LEU A 56 -11.94 -6.11 -1.43
C LEU A 56 -12.08 -7.18 -0.36
N SER A 57 -11.14 -7.24 0.58
CA SER A 57 -11.16 -8.19 1.69
C SER A 57 -12.33 -7.96 2.65
N LYS A 58 -12.67 -6.69 2.94
CA LYS A 58 -13.88 -6.31 3.69
C LYS A 58 -15.16 -6.75 2.97
N LYS A 59 -15.25 -6.54 1.65
CA LYS A 59 -16.39 -7.00 0.84
C LYS A 59 -16.53 -8.53 0.85
N LEU A 60 -15.43 -9.26 0.73
CA LEU A 60 -15.41 -10.72 0.79
C LEU A 60 -15.84 -11.25 2.16
N LYS A 61 -15.37 -10.62 3.25
CA LYS A 61 -15.84 -10.95 4.62
C LYS A 61 -17.33 -10.68 4.81
N LYS A 62 -17.85 -9.55 4.31
CA LYS A 62 -19.28 -9.22 4.40
C LYS A 62 -20.15 -10.25 3.68
N LYS A 63 -19.76 -10.69 2.47
CA LYS A 63 -20.49 -11.69 1.68
C LYS A 63 -20.46 -13.10 2.32
N SER A 64 -19.49 -13.39 3.18
CA SER A 64 -19.42 -14.65 3.95
C SER A 64 -20.33 -14.63 5.18
N ASN A 65 -20.58 -13.47 5.78
CA ASN A 65 -21.46 -13.33 6.94
C ASN A 65 -22.94 -13.24 6.56
N ASP A 66 -23.28 -12.73 5.37
CA ASP A 66 -24.65 -12.72 4.82
C ASP A 66 -25.17 -14.11 4.41
N LYS A 67 -24.30 -15.14 4.40
CA LYS A 67 -24.65 -16.52 4.08
C LYS A 67 -24.75 -17.43 5.31
N LYS A 68 -24.73 -16.87 6.51
CA LYS A 68 -24.80 -17.63 7.77
C LYS A 68 -26.11 -17.37 8.48
#